data_AF-A0A4R3V7J2-F1
#
_entry.id   AF-A0A4R3V7J2-F1
#
_cell.length_a   1.000
_cell.length_b   1.000
_cell.length_c   1.000
_cell.angle_alpha   90.00
_cell.angle_beta   90.00
_cell.angle_gamma   90.00
#
_symmetry.space_group_name_H-M   'P 1'
#
loop_
_entity.id
_entity.type
_entity.pdbx_description
1 polymer ?
#
loop_
_entity_poly.entity_id
_entity_poly.type
_entity_poly.pdbx_seq_one_letter_code
_entity_poly.pdbx_strand_id
1 'polypeptide(L)' 'MSQKAFKADDLPTFGPARYLRDDKDIAAYLTQVIEEGDTSELAHALGVAARASTRSPRGDALPPADPASLT' A
#
# COMPACT_ATOMS: atom_id res chain seq x y z
N MET A 1 -27.89 -9.41 29.99
CA MET A 1 -27.22 -8.78 28.83
C MET A 1 -27.90 -9.29 27.56
N SER A 2 -28.66 -8.47 26.83
CA SER A 2 -29.27 -8.89 25.56
C SER A 2 -28.27 -8.72 24.43
N GLN A 3 -27.95 -9.80 23.73
CA GLN A 3 -27.04 -9.78 22.59
C GLN A 3 -27.79 -9.17 21.39
N LYS A 4 -27.38 -7.99 20.93
CA LYS A 4 -27.94 -7.36 19.73
C LYS A 4 -27.29 -8.02 18.51
N ALA A 5 -28.08 -8.72 17.70
CA ALA A 5 -27.59 -9.30 16.45
C ALA A 5 -27.41 -8.20 15.40
N PHE A 6 -26.20 -8.10 14.84
CA PHE A 6 -25.89 -7.24 13.69
C PHE A 6 -25.98 -8.07 12.42
N LYS A 7 -26.54 -7.52 11.35
CA LYS A 7 -26.49 -8.17 10.04
C LYS A 7 -25.09 -8.00 9.46
N ALA A 8 -24.60 -9.00 8.74
CA ALA A 8 -23.28 -8.94 8.11
C ALA A 8 -23.18 -7.77 7.11
N ASP A 9 -24.28 -7.47 6.39
CA ASP A 9 -24.36 -6.36 5.43
C ASP A 9 -24.30 -4.97 6.07
N ASP A 10 -24.57 -4.87 7.38
CA ASP A 10 -24.50 -3.61 8.14
C ASP A 10 -23.05 -3.30 8.59
N LEU A 11 -22.10 -4.22 8.35
CA LEU A 11 -20.70 -4.05 8.72
C LEU A 11 -19.96 -3.25 7.64
N PRO A 12 -19.08 -2.31 8.02
CA PRO A 12 -18.23 -1.61 7.06
C PRO A 12 -17.32 -2.61 6.35
N THR A 13 -17.12 -2.40 5.04
CA THR A 13 -16.16 -3.18 4.26
C THR A 13 -14.77 -3.05 4.85
N PHE A 14 -14.16 -4.19 5.17
CA PHE A 14 -12.79 -4.23 5.64
C PHE A 14 -11.84 -3.88 4.49
N GLY A 15 -11.03 -2.84 4.68
CA GLY A 15 -10.03 -2.38 3.72
C GLY A 15 -8.62 -2.59 4.28
N PRO A 16 -7.94 -3.71 4.03
CA PRO A 16 -6.61 -4.02 4.58
C PRO A 16 -5.57 -2.94 4.28
N ALA A 17 -5.70 -2.28 3.12
CA ALA A 17 -4.84 -1.20 2.68
C ALA A 17 -4.77 0.00 3.65
N ARG A 18 -5.78 0.20 4.52
CA ARG A 18 -5.80 1.28 5.52
C ARG A 18 -4.86 1.05 6.71
N TYR A 19 -4.36 -0.17 6.86
CA TYR A 19 -3.58 -0.60 8.02
C TYR A 19 -2.12 -0.89 7.68
N LEU A 20 -1.71 -0.73 6.42
CA LEU A 20 -0.33 -0.93 5.98
C LEU A 20 0.56 0.17 6.57
N ARG A 21 1.62 -0.21 7.29
CA ARG A 21 2.45 0.72 8.07
C ARG A 21 3.80 0.96 7.41
N ASP A 22 4.32 -0.05 6.71
CA ASP A 22 5.62 -0.04 6.08
C ASP A 22 5.63 -0.82 4.76
N ASP A 23 6.77 -0.80 4.06
CA ASP A 23 6.94 -1.47 2.77
C ASP A 23 6.77 -3.00 2.86
N LYS A 24 7.02 -3.59 4.03
CA LYS A 24 6.85 -5.03 4.24
C LYS A 24 5.37 -5.41 4.30
N ASP A 25 4.55 -4.61 4.99
CA ASP A 25 3.09 -4.77 5.01
C ASP A 25 2.52 -4.64 3.59
N ILE A 26 3.02 -3.67 2.81
CA ILE A 26 2.60 -3.46 1.42
C ILE A 26 2.94 -4.67 0.55
N ALA A 27 4.17 -5.21 0.66
CA ALA A 27 4.59 -6.37 -0.11
C ALA A 27 3.77 -7.63 0.22
N ALA A 28 3.48 -7.85 1.51
CA ALA A 28 2.66 -8.98 1.97
C ALA A 28 1.23 -8.90 1.41
N TYR A 29 0.61 -7.73 1.47
CA TYR A 29 -0.73 -7.51 0.94
C TYR A 29 -0.79 -7.70 -0.58
N LEU A 30 0.17 -7.15 -1.33
CA LEU A 30 0.24 -7.36 -2.79
C LEU A 30 0.42 -8.84 -3.15
N THR A 31 1.22 -9.58 -2.39
CA THR A 31 1.42 -11.01 -2.61
C THR A 31 0.11 -11.78 -2.41
N GLN A 32 -0.58 -11.53 -1.31
CA GLN A 32 -1.86 -12.16 -1.01
C GLN A 32 -2.90 -11.91 -2.12
N VAL A 33 -3.02 -10.66 -2.57
CA VAL A 33 -4.00 -10.29 -3.60
C VAL A 33 -3.67 -10.93 -4.97
N ILE A 34 -2.39 -11.10 -5.28
CA ILE A 34 -1.95 -11.82 -6.49
C ILE A 34 -2.31 -13.31 -6.39
N GLU A 35 -2.10 -13.93 -5.24
CA GLU A 35 -2.43 -15.34 -5.00
C GLU A 35 -3.95 -15.61 -5.03
N GLU A 36 -4.75 -14.68 -4.51
CA GLU A 36 -6.21 -14.74 -4.55
C GLU A 36 -6.78 -14.49 -5.97
N GLY A 37 -5.98 -13.89 -6.87
CA GLY A 37 -6.37 -13.62 -8.25
C GLY A 37 -7.37 -12.47 -8.41
N ASP A 38 -7.59 -11.66 -7.36
CA ASP A 38 -8.51 -10.53 -7.39
C ASP A 38 -7.85 -9.31 -8.05
N THR A 39 -8.03 -9.21 -9.36
CA THR A 39 -7.50 -8.08 -10.15
C THR A 39 -8.06 -6.71 -9.75
N SER A 40 -9.27 -6.64 -9.17
CA SER A 40 -9.87 -5.39 -8.70
C SER A 40 -9.20 -4.93 -7.41
N GLU A 41 -9.01 -5.86 -6.47
CA GLU A 41 -8.28 -5.60 -5.24
C GLU A 41 -6.80 -5.29 -5.52
N LEU A 42 -6.21 -5.89 -6.57
CA LEU A 42 -4.83 -5.60 -6.97
C LEU A 42 -4.66 -4.15 -7.42
N ALA A 43 -5.59 -3.66 -8.26
CA ALA A 43 -5.57 -2.27 -8.72
C ALA A 43 -5.71 -1.30 -7.54
N HIS A 44 -6.57 -1.63 -6.56
CA HIS A 44 -6.73 -0.85 -5.33
C HIS A 44 -5.44 -0.85 -4.49
N ALA A 45 -4.86 -2.03 -4.26
CA ALA A 45 -3.62 -2.22 -3.50
C ALA A 45 -2.44 -1.44 -4.11
N LEU A 46 -2.31 -1.48 -5.44
CA LEU A 46 -1.29 -0.73 -6.17
C LEU A 46 -1.47 0.79 -6.03
N GLY A 47 -2.72 1.28 -6.06
CA GLY A 47 -3.04 2.68 -5.83
C GLY A 47 -2.70 3.16 -4.41
N VAL A 48 -2.85 2.28 -3.41
CA VAL A 48 -2.45 2.59 -2.01
C VAL A 48 -0.93 2.58 -1.86
N ALA A 49 -0.25 1.58 -2.42
CA ALA A 49 1.21 1.49 -2.41
C ALA A 49 1.88 2.71 -3.07
N ALA A 50 1.35 3.18 -4.21
CA ALA A 50 1.86 4.37 -4.89
C ALA A 50 1.77 5.65 -4.03
N ARG A 51 0.68 5.81 -3.25
CA ARG A 51 0.53 6.93 -2.31
C ARG A 51 1.50 6.86 -1.15
N ALA A 52 1.81 5.66 -0.65
CA ALA A 52 2.81 5.45 0.40
C ALA A 52 4.23 5.78 -0.10
N SER A 53 4.58 5.37 -1.33
CA SER A 53 5.89 5.61 -1.94
C SER A 53 6.23 7.11 -2.11
N THR A 54 5.22 7.95 -2.42
CA THR A 54 5.38 9.41 -2.48
C THR A 54 5.85 10.04 -1.15
N ARG A 55 5.58 9.38 -0.02
CA ARG A 55 5.95 9.86 1.33
C ARG A 55 7.32 9.35 1.79
N SER A 56 8.03 8.56 0.98
CA SER A 56 9.38 8.13 1.34
C SER A 56 10.33 9.33 1.25
N PRO A 57 11.08 9.67 2.31
CA PRO A 57 12.13 10.67 2.22
C PRO A 57 13.17 10.14 1.25
N ARG A 58 13.21 10.75 0.06
CA ARG A 58 14.15 10.48 -1.02
C ARG A 58 15.58 10.45 -0.47
N GLY A 59 16.07 9.23 -0.19
CA GLY A 59 17.41 8.97 0.33
C GLY A 59 18.51 9.10 -0.74
N ASP A 60 18.12 9.36 -1.98
CA ASP A 60 18.97 9.63 -3.13
C ASP A 60 18.76 11.08 -3.61
N ALA A 61 19.27 12.04 -2.85
CA ALA A 61 19.73 13.24 -3.52
C ALA A 61 20.82 12.80 -4.50
N LEU A 62 20.51 12.73 -5.80
CA LEU A 62 21.49 12.59 -6.85
C LEU A 62 22.59 13.60 -6.54
N PRO A 63 23.86 13.18 -6.35
CA PRO A 63 24.93 14.14 -6.09
C PRO A 63 24.89 15.19 -7.21
N PRO A 64 25.12 16.49 -6.90
CA PRO A 64 25.19 17.49 -7.93
C PRO A 64 26.14 16.98 -9.00
N ALA A 65 25.68 16.91 -10.25
CA ALA A 65 26.50 16.46 -11.36
C ALA A 65 27.79 17.27 -11.31
N ASP A 66 28.91 16.60 -11.01
CA ASP A 66 30.20 17.27 -10.91
C ASP A 66 30.53 17.83 -12.30
N PRO A 67 30.61 19.17 -12.48
CA PRO A 67 30.90 19.76 -13.78
C PRO A 67 32.27 19.35 -14.31
N ALA A 68 33.15 18.77 -13.48
CA ALA A 68 34.45 18.26 -13.90
C ALA A 68 34.41 16.88 -14.59
N SER A 69 33.27 16.19 -14.64
CA SER A 69 33.17 14.87 -15.29
C SER A 69 32.96 14.93 -16.82
N LEU A 70 32.99 16.12 -17.42
CA LEU A 70 32.76 16.36 -18.86
C LEU A 70 33.98 16.91 -19.61
N THR A 71 35.19 16.80 -19.05
CA THR A 71 36.45 17.20 -19.72
C THR A 71 37.41 16.03 -19.86
#